data_AF-A0AAD4HD24-F1
#
_entry.id   AF-A0AAD4HD24-F1
#
_cell.length_a   1.000
_cell.length_b   1.000
_cell.length_c   1.000
_cell.angle_alpha   90.00
_cell.angle_beta   90.00
_cell.angle_gamma   90.00
#
_symmetry.space_group_name_H-M   'P 1'
#
loop_
_entity.id
_entity.type
_entity.pdbx_description
1 polymer ?
#
loop_
_entity_poly.entity_id
_entity_poly.type
_entity_poly.pdbx_seq_one_letter_code
_entity_poly.pdbx_strand_id
1 'polypeptide(L)'
;MYQHLGLRIGLDSDAAGASSSAQESSAAGASSSNAPGPSRPHPTSNPTSGSRAAQSSRPTSNQQQFSAAAPQPSSSNQQAAARPQTNPATQQQAHPTVQTSSNNAPPAPGNAAQPQVANELAALRARIAELERLEAQGNPNPARAPAPQQALIGDPATIERVRATIAAPKEDSKRPTLPALQPGHKVSALSMSIPPKVEEAFKNYRYVPYSALTHIARSKAYLRGEESSFVFTTEGLTAKGLDRSNELSISTVDWIAASRTAEERTLFYWGVERANALSSHHQVVLDIGRTHSWLVAMHYDIQQRELAHANYDHNLAGLDVAALTMSNNKVAHQPSQTQAPVPSNKRPAPNDFAAAPRKKPHTQSCCFRCGGSNHLPGDCSAQFTAAGKPVAVIASNAKSKHALASADGRHYCFNWASSSNCSFGGACKNLHTCSICGDTLHGAGTCKSRL
;
A
#
# COMPACT_ATOMS: atom_id res chain seq x y z
N MET A 1 45.02 -2.37 0.26
CA MET A 1 45.14 -3.03 -1.06
C MET A 1 43.98 -4.00 -1.22
N TYR A 2 42.92 -3.60 -1.91
CA TYR A 2 41.91 -4.53 -2.43
C TYR A 2 41.57 -4.07 -3.84
N GLN A 3 41.75 -4.98 -4.79
CA GLN A 3 41.65 -4.75 -6.22
C GLN A 3 40.20 -4.52 -6.66
N HIS A 4 40.02 -3.50 -7.49
CA HIS A 4 38.79 -3.14 -8.18
C HIS A 4 38.67 -4.00 -9.44
N LEU A 5 37.62 -4.83 -9.56
CA LEU A 5 37.22 -5.42 -10.84
C LEU A 5 36.13 -4.53 -11.45
N GLY A 6 36.51 -3.80 -12.50
CA GLY A 6 35.60 -3.05 -13.35
C GLY A 6 35.08 -3.92 -14.49
N LEU A 7 33.77 -4.08 -14.58
CA LEU A 7 33.10 -4.61 -15.76
C LEU A 7 32.69 -3.42 -16.64
N ARG A 8 33.41 -3.24 -17.75
CA ARG A 8 33.02 -2.41 -18.89
C ARG A 8 32.02 -3.22 -19.73
N ILE A 9 30.82 -2.69 -19.93
CA ILE A 9 29.90 -3.15 -20.97
C ILE A 9 30.05 -2.17 -22.15
N GLY A 10 30.58 -2.68 -23.27
CA GLY A 10 30.67 -1.96 -24.53
C GLY A 10 29.30 -1.83 -25.18
N LEU A 11 28.99 -0.65 -25.68
CA LEU A 11 27.91 -0.39 -26.61
C LEU A 11 28.55 -0.29 -27.99
N ASP A 12 28.38 -1.32 -28.81
CA ASP A 12 28.63 -1.25 -30.24
C ASP A 12 27.45 -0.56 -30.91
N SER A 13 27.74 0.58 -31.52
CA SER A 13 26.85 1.35 -32.37
C SER A 13 27.09 0.94 -33.81
N ASP A 14 26.20 0.14 -34.38
CA ASP A 14 26.16 -0.05 -35.83
C ASP A 14 25.19 0.94 -36.47
N ALA A 15 25.79 1.86 -37.21
CA ALA A 15 25.14 2.76 -38.13
C ALA A 15 24.80 2.01 -39.43
N ALA A 16 23.53 2.07 -39.84
CA ALA A 16 23.15 1.81 -41.23
C ALA A 16 22.15 2.89 -41.66
N GLY A 17 22.59 3.72 -42.60
CA GLY A 17 21.75 4.69 -43.27
C GLY A 17 20.90 4.06 -44.37
N ALA A 18 19.81 4.73 -44.72
CA ALA A 18 19.23 4.67 -46.05
C ALA A 18 18.48 5.98 -46.32
N SER A 19 18.96 6.68 -47.34
CA SER A 19 18.35 7.82 -48.00
C SER A 19 17.18 7.40 -48.90
N SER A 20 16.53 8.41 -49.51
CA SER A 20 15.60 8.37 -50.66
C SER A 20 14.11 8.43 -50.29
N SER A 21 13.24 9.16 -50.96
CA SER A 21 13.29 10.23 -51.98
C SER A 21 11.87 10.81 -52.03
N ALA A 22 11.74 12.10 -52.33
CA ALA A 22 10.47 12.70 -52.73
C ALA A 22 10.03 12.21 -54.11
N GLN A 23 8.73 12.03 -54.33
CA GLN A 23 8.14 12.23 -55.66
C GLN A 23 6.63 12.54 -55.57
N GLU A 24 6.29 13.73 -56.09
CA GLU A 24 4.97 14.15 -56.53
C GLU A 24 4.39 13.18 -57.57
N SER A 25 3.05 13.05 -57.60
CA SER A 25 2.27 12.89 -58.84
C SER A 25 0.79 13.10 -58.56
N SER A 26 0.26 14.15 -59.17
CA SER A 26 -1.13 14.57 -59.31
C SER A 26 -1.84 13.78 -60.41
N ALA A 27 -3.15 13.53 -60.26
CA ALA A 27 -4.21 13.48 -61.30
C ALA A 27 -5.43 12.73 -60.72
N ALA A 28 -6.55 13.41 -60.43
CA ALA A 28 -7.66 13.72 -61.35
C ALA A 28 -8.55 12.50 -61.68
N GLY A 29 -9.83 12.59 -61.31
CA GLY A 29 -10.86 11.62 -61.69
C GLY A 29 -12.17 11.81 -60.92
N ALA A 30 -13.05 12.65 -61.47
CA ALA A 30 -14.37 13.02 -60.96
C ALA A 30 -15.45 11.94 -61.17
N SER A 31 -16.50 11.97 -60.33
CA SER A 31 -17.94 11.77 -60.63
C SER A 31 -18.67 11.50 -59.29
N SER A 32 -19.32 12.48 -58.67
CA SER A 32 -20.66 13.03 -58.95
C SER A 32 -21.79 11.99 -58.88
N SER A 33 -22.61 12.08 -57.83
CA SER A 33 -24.02 11.63 -57.79
C SER A 33 -24.72 12.30 -56.62
N ASN A 34 -25.53 13.29 -56.94
CA ASN A 34 -26.50 13.96 -56.07
C ASN A 34 -27.61 13.00 -55.62
N ALA A 35 -28.10 13.14 -54.37
CA ALA A 35 -29.53 13.05 -54.04
C ALA A 35 -29.80 13.55 -52.59
N PRO A 36 -31.01 14.07 -52.30
CA PRO A 36 -31.25 15.07 -51.26
C PRO A 36 -31.71 14.51 -49.91
N GLY A 37 -31.56 15.33 -48.86
CA GLY A 37 -31.98 15.04 -47.48
C GLY A 37 -33.49 15.05 -47.22
N PRO A 38 -33.89 14.88 -45.95
CA PRO A 38 -34.66 15.95 -45.32
C PRO A 38 -34.27 16.26 -43.85
N SER A 39 -34.12 17.57 -43.62
CA SER A 39 -34.72 18.39 -42.56
C SER A 39 -34.80 17.87 -41.11
N ARG A 40 -33.96 18.48 -40.28
CA ARG A 40 -33.96 18.44 -38.81
C ARG A 40 -34.67 19.70 -38.28
N PRO A 41 -35.62 19.63 -37.33
CA PRO A 41 -36.17 20.83 -36.71
C PRO A 41 -35.35 21.27 -35.49
N HIS A 42 -35.00 22.56 -35.48
CA HIS A 42 -34.57 23.34 -34.31
C HIS A 42 -35.75 23.63 -33.38
N PRO A 43 -35.56 23.70 -32.05
CA PRO A 43 -36.43 24.48 -31.20
C PRO A 43 -35.83 25.88 -30.95
N THR A 44 -36.70 26.86 -31.17
CA THR A 44 -36.56 28.29 -30.96
C THR A 44 -36.59 28.67 -29.47
N SER A 45 -35.74 29.63 -29.14
CA SER A 45 -35.77 30.47 -27.94
C SER A 45 -37.05 31.31 -27.85
N ASN A 46 -37.54 31.55 -26.64
CA ASN A 46 -38.40 32.70 -26.33
C ASN A 46 -38.01 33.30 -24.97
N PRO A 47 -37.88 34.64 -24.84
CA PRO A 47 -37.64 35.32 -23.58
C PRO A 47 -38.95 35.80 -22.96
N THR A 48 -39.04 35.89 -21.64
CA THR A 48 -40.10 36.65 -20.97
C THR A 48 -39.57 37.35 -19.73
N SER A 49 -39.74 38.67 -19.77
CA SER A 49 -39.46 39.68 -18.77
C SER A 49 -40.36 39.57 -17.54
N GLY A 50 -39.89 40.01 -16.37
CA GLY A 50 -40.71 40.18 -15.17
C GLY A 50 -39.95 40.73 -13.97
N SER A 51 -39.97 42.06 -13.82
CA SER A 51 -39.32 42.87 -12.79
C SER A 51 -39.99 42.85 -11.41
N ARG A 52 -39.21 42.96 -10.32
CA ARG A 52 -39.43 43.78 -9.09
C ARG A 52 -38.25 43.55 -8.12
N ALA A 53 -37.32 44.50 -7.94
CA ALA A 53 -37.36 45.66 -7.04
C ALA A 53 -37.31 45.33 -5.53
N ALA A 54 -36.12 45.46 -4.94
CA ALA A 54 -35.93 46.00 -3.58
C ALA A 54 -34.50 46.51 -3.43
N GLN A 55 -34.39 47.76 -2.98
CA GLN A 55 -33.20 48.56 -2.73
C GLN A 55 -32.53 48.12 -1.43
N SER A 56 -31.19 48.18 -1.32
CA SER A 56 -30.51 48.77 -0.15
C SER A 56 -29.00 48.93 -0.35
N SER A 57 -28.56 50.20 -0.39
CA SER A 57 -27.41 50.76 0.32
C SER A 57 -25.99 50.21 0.16
N ARG A 58 -25.17 51.03 -0.53
CA ARG A 58 -23.72 51.32 -0.39
C ARG A 58 -23.19 51.32 1.07
N PRO A 59 -21.86 51.19 1.35
CA PRO A 59 -20.83 52.06 0.74
C PRO A 59 -19.46 51.44 0.37
N THR A 60 -18.77 52.29 -0.39
CA THR A 60 -17.43 52.33 -0.99
C THR A 60 -16.24 52.15 -0.03
N SER A 61 -15.15 51.53 -0.52
CA SER A 61 -13.77 51.91 -0.18
C SER A 61 -12.72 51.28 -1.13
N ASN A 62 -11.91 52.18 -1.71
CA ASN A 62 -10.51 52.09 -2.13
C ASN A 62 -9.99 51.03 -3.10
N GLN A 63 -9.86 51.51 -4.33
CA GLN A 63 -8.92 51.10 -5.37
C GLN A 63 -7.51 51.63 -5.03
N GLN A 64 -6.52 50.76 -4.93
CA GLN A 64 -5.10 51.12 -5.02
C GLN A 64 -4.43 50.22 -6.05
N GLN A 65 -3.99 50.84 -7.14
CA GLN A 65 -3.10 50.29 -8.16
C GLN A 65 -1.70 50.11 -7.56
N PHE A 66 -1.08 48.96 -7.81
CA PHE A 66 0.37 48.84 -7.77
C PHE A 66 0.89 48.28 -9.10
N SER A 67 1.76 49.07 -9.71
CA SER A 67 2.47 48.82 -10.95
C SER A 67 3.55 47.76 -10.78
N ALA A 68 3.73 46.96 -11.82
CA ALA A 68 4.82 46.00 -11.96
C ALA A 68 6.17 46.69 -12.16
N ALA A 69 7.22 46.20 -11.50
CA ALA A 69 8.61 46.54 -11.76
C ALA A 69 9.42 45.27 -12.03
N ALA A 70 10.13 45.29 -13.16
CA ALA A 70 11.08 44.26 -13.59
C ALA A 70 12.39 44.34 -12.79
N PRO A 71 13.11 43.22 -12.57
CA PRO A 71 14.49 43.28 -12.09
C PRO A 71 15.49 43.24 -13.25
N GLN A 72 16.46 44.17 -13.20
CA GLN A 72 17.69 44.15 -13.98
C GLN A 72 18.73 43.18 -13.38
N PRO A 73 19.67 42.68 -14.19
CA PRO A 73 20.76 41.82 -13.73
C PRO A 73 21.98 42.62 -13.26
N SER A 74 22.62 42.16 -12.18
CA SER A 74 23.92 42.66 -11.72
C SER A 74 25.00 41.60 -11.94
N SER A 75 26.01 41.98 -12.70
CA SER A 75 27.24 41.22 -12.94
C SER A 75 28.32 41.66 -11.96
N SER A 76 29.03 40.73 -11.30
CA SER A 76 30.41 40.97 -10.86
C SER A 76 31.22 39.67 -10.81
N ASN A 77 32.18 39.66 -11.71
CA ASN A 77 33.38 38.87 -11.92
C ASN A 77 34.24 38.44 -10.70
N GLN A 78 34.99 37.34 -10.96
CA GLN A 78 36.40 37.05 -10.57
C GLN A 78 36.67 36.70 -9.09
N GLN A 79 37.52 35.73 -8.72
CA GLN A 79 38.69 35.11 -9.36
C GLN A 79 38.97 33.76 -8.65
N ALA A 80 39.31 32.72 -9.42
CA ALA A 80 39.84 31.46 -8.90
C ALA A 80 41.35 31.43 -9.15
N ALA A 81 42.14 31.13 -8.11
CA ALA A 81 43.57 30.87 -8.21
C ALA A 81 43.89 29.50 -7.61
N ALA A 82 44.77 28.76 -8.28
CA ALA A 82 45.14 27.38 -8.03
C ALA A 82 46.45 27.25 -7.23
N ARG A 83 46.47 26.30 -6.26
CA ARG A 83 47.59 25.42 -5.78
C ARG A 83 48.92 26.07 -5.32
N PRO A 84 49.90 25.37 -4.68
CA PRO A 84 50.00 23.97 -4.18
C PRO A 84 50.56 23.83 -2.73
N GLN A 85 50.81 22.56 -2.35
CA GLN A 85 51.45 21.97 -1.16
C GLN A 85 52.63 22.72 -0.50
N THR A 86 52.80 22.54 0.83
CA THR A 86 54.00 21.91 1.45
C THR A 86 53.83 21.74 2.98
N ASN A 87 54.22 20.57 3.48
CA ASN A 87 54.61 20.29 4.87
C ASN A 87 56.07 20.74 5.05
N PRO A 88 56.54 21.16 6.26
CA PRO A 88 57.03 20.16 7.23
C PRO A 88 56.99 20.53 8.74
N ALA A 89 57.12 19.45 9.54
CA ALA A 89 57.90 19.28 10.79
C ALA A 89 57.80 20.27 11.99
N THR A 90 57.31 19.70 13.10
CA THR A 90 57.89 19.68 14.45
C THR A 90 58.29 20.99 15.14
N GLN A 91 57.60 21.35 16.23
CA GLN A 91 58.26 21.79 17.46
C GLN A 91 57.35 21.69 18.69
N GLN A 92 57.91 21.06 19.73
CA GLN A 92 57.45 21.11 21.12
C GLN A 92 57.50 22.55 21.62
N GLN A 93 56.50 22.99 22.39
CA GLN A 93 56.71 23.91 23.50
C GLN A 93 55.54 23.85 24.50
N ALA A 94 55.92 23.95 25.76
CA ALA A 94 55.11 23.79 26.95
C ALA A 94 54.47 25.11 27.42
N HIS A 95 53.55 24.95 28.39
CA HIS A 95 52.92 25.94 29.28
C HIS A 95 51.70 26.70 28.72
N PRO A 96 50.77 27.23 29.55
CA PRO A 96 50.55 27.03 31.00
C PRO A 96 49.11 26.62 31.38
N THR A 97 48.95 26.21 32.63
CA THR A 97 47.70 26.11 33.39
C THR A 97 46.91 27.43 33.33
N VAL A 98 45.74 27.41 32.72
CA VAL A 98 44.73 28.48 32.82
C VAL A 98 43.64 28.01 33.76
N GLN A 99 43.54 28.68 34.92
CA GLN A 99 42.39 28.64 35.81
C GLN A 99 41.18 29.25 35.11
N THR A 100 40.14 28.45 34.86
CA THR A 100 38.81 28.92 34.48
C THR A 100 37.90 28.93 35.70
N SER A 101 37.92 30.06 36.42
CA SER A 101 36.75 30.55 37.15
C SER A 101 35.81 31.20 36.13
N SER A 102 34.56 30.75 36.03
CA SER A 102 33.37 31.60 35.84
C SER A 102 32.12 30.75 35.71
N ASN A 103 31.27 30.87 36.73
CA ASN A 103 29.88 30.44 36.76
C ASN A 103 29.09 30.97 35.55
N ASN A 104 28.41 30.09 34.84
CA ASN A 104 27.18 30.44 34.11
C ASN A 104 26.32 29.18 33.98
N ALA A 105 25.48 28.97 34.98
CA ALA A 105 24.37 28.02 34.90
C ALA A 105 23.30 28.60 33.96
N PRO A 106 22.80 27.84 32.97
CA PRO A 106 21.69 28.29 32.15
C PRO A 106 20.41 28.37 33.01
N PRO A 107 19.60 29.43 32.89
CA PRO A 107 18.33 29.52 33.60
C PRO A 107 17.37 28.44 33.09
N ALA A 108 16.71 27.77 34.03
CA ALA A 108 15.67 26.79 33.77
C ALA A 108 14.56 27.42 32.90
N PRO A 109 14.07 26.74 31.84
CA PRO A 109 12.92 27.21 31.09
C PRO A 109 11.68 27.16 31.99
N GLY A 110 11.17 28.33 32.33
CA GLY A 110 9.93 28.51 33.08
C GLY A 110 8.75 27.90 32.32
N ASN A 111 8.07 26.96 32.99
CA ASN A 111 6.83 26.32 32.57
C ASN A 111 5.64 27.31 32.55
N ALA A 112 5.61 28.23 31.58
CA ALA A 112 4.54 29.23 31.45
C ALA A 112 3.52 28.92 30.34
N ALA A 113 3.54 27.71 29.74
CA ALA A 113 2.66 27.34 28.63
C ALA A 113 1.53 26.33 28.98
N GLN A 114 1.23 26.10 30.26
CA GLN A 114 0.18 25.16 30.67
C GLN A 114 -1.31 25.64 30.65
N PRO A 115 -1.68 26.93 30.57
CA PRO A 115 -3.10 27.29 30.66
C PRO A 115 -3.90 26.96 29.38
N GLN A 116 -3.26 26.87 28.21
CA GLN A 116 -3.97 26.61 26.96
C GLN A 116 -4.47 25.15 26.84
N VAL A 117 -3.65 24.18 27.25
CA VAL A 117 -4.03 22.75 27.20
C VAL A 117 -5.16 22.43 28.18
N ALA A 118 -5.18 23.07 29.35
CA ALA A 118 -6.26 22.90 30.32
C ALA A 118 -7.60 23.42 29.80
N ASN A 119 -7.59 24.55 29.08
CA ASN A 119 -8.79 25.13 28.47
C ASN A 119 -9.33 24.28 27.30
N GLU A 120 -8.45 23.73 26.46
CA GLU A 120 -8.87 22.82 25.38
C GLU A 120 -9.49 21.52 25.92
N LEU A 121 -8.90 20.96 26.98
CA LEU A 121 -9.42 19.73 27.61
C LEU A 121 -10.80 19.96 28.24
N ALA A 122 -11.03 21.14 28.84
CA ALA A 122 -12.33 21.52 29.38
C ALA A 122 -13.38 21.72 28.28
N ALA A 123 -13.00 22.36 27.16
CA ALA A 123 -13.89 22.55 26.01
C ALA A 123 -14.29 21.22 25.34
N LEU A 124 -13.36 20.28 25.21
CA LEU A 124 -13.64 18.93 24.67
C LEU A 124 -14.60 18.14 25.57
N ARG A 125 -14.41 18.20 26.90
CA ARG A 125 -15.32 17.54 27.86
C ARG A 125 -16.72 18.11 27.80
N ALA A 126 -16.87 19.43 27.65
CA ALA A 126 -18.18 20.06 27.49
C ALA A 126 -18.88 19.62 26.19
N ARG A 127 -18.13 19.45 25.09
CA ARG A 127 -18.67 19.02 23.79
C ARG A 127 -19.10 17.55 23.79
N ILE A 128 -18.40 16.69 24.52
CA ILE A 128 -18.80 15.29 24.73
C ILE A 128 -20.10 15.21 25.55
N ALA A 129 -20.19 15.96 26.65
CA ALA A 129 -21.40 16.00 27.47
C ALA A 129 -22.63 16.51 26.70
N GLU A 130 -22.45 17.46 25.77
CA GLU A 130 -23.52 17.95 24.89
C GLU A 130 -23.99 16.86 23.91
N LEU A 131 -23.05 16.10 23.32
CA LEU A 131 -23.38 14.98 22.44
C LEU A 131 -24.14 13.87 23.18
N GLU A 132 -23.71 13.53 24.40
CA GLU A 132 -24.41 12.57 25.26
C GLU A 132 -25.82 13.05 25.63
N ARG A 133 -26.03 14.36 25.84
CA ARG A 133 -27.37 14.95 26.03
C ARG A 133 -28.25 14.82 24.79
N LEU A 134 -27.71 15.06 23.61
CA LEU A 134 -28.45 14.94 22.34
C LEU A 134 -28.84 13.49 22.06
N GLU A 135 -27.99 12.53 22.44
CA GLU A 135 -28.28 11.11 22.31
C GLU A 135 -29.33 10.65 23.35
N ALA A 136 -29.25 11.14 24.59
CA ALA A 136 -30.23 10.87 25.64
C ALA A 136 -31.60 11.52 25.38
N GLN A 137 -31.65 12.63 24.65
CA GLN A 137 -32.90 13.27 24.23
C GLN A 137 -33.64 12.55 23.10
N GLY A 138 -33.16 11.35 22.71
CA GLY A 138 -34.00 10.27 22.21
C GLY A 138 -35.06 10.74 21.24
N ASN A 139 -34.65 11.00 20.00
CA ASN A 139 -35.56 11.26 18.90
C ASN A 139 -36.62 10.14 18.92
N PRO A 140 -37.92 10.44 19.21
CA PRO A 140 -38.94 9.41 19.29
C PRO A 140 -39.02 8.77 17.92
N ASN A 141 -38.49 7.55 17.86
CA ASN A 141 -38.42 6.70 16.69
C ASN A 141 -39.81 6.72 16.02
N PRO A 142 -40.00 7.36 14.86
CA PRO A 142 -41.29 7.34 14.19
C PRO A 142 -41.62 5.87 13.95
N ALA A 143 -42.80 5.47 14.42
CA ALA A 143 -43.31 4.12 14.43
C ALA A 143 -42.73 3.27 13.29
N ARG A 144 -41.92 2.28 13.68
CA ARG A 144 -41.34 1.25 12.82
C ARG A 144 -42.42 0.77 11.84
N ALA A 145 -42.32 1.24 10.59
CA ALA A 145 -43.16 0.75 9.51
C ALA A 145 -43.04 -0.78 9.49
N PRO A 146 -44.15 -1.52 9.33
CA PRO A 146 -44.13 -2.97 9.28
C PRO A 146 -43.10 -3.42 8.25
N ALA A 147 -42.17 -4.27 8.70
CA ALA A 147 -41.11 -4.79 7.86
C ALA A 147 -41.74 -5.32 6.56
N PRO A 148 -41.30 -4.86 5.37
CA PRO A 148 -41.76 -5.46 4.12
C PRO A 148 -41.41 -6.93 4.22
N GLN A 149 -42.44 -7.78 4.25
CA GLN A 149 -42.28 -9.21 4.13
C GLN A 149 -41.68 -9.44 2.74
N GLN A 150 -40.35 -9.46 2.67
CA GLN A 150 -39.63 -9.94 1.50
C GLN A 150 -40.03 -11.40 1.36
N ALA A 151 -41.02 -11.64 0.50
CA ALA A 151 -41.34 -12.96 0.03
C ALA A 151 -40.07 -13.52 -0.62
N LEU A 152 -39.35 -14.36 0.13
CA LEU A 152 -38.22 -15.16 -0.33
C LEU A 152 -38.62 -16.21 -1.40
N ILE A 153 -39.84 -16.11 -1.91
CA ILE A 153 -40.39 -16.93 -2.97
C ILE A 153 -40.31 -16.08 -4.22
N GLY A 154 -39.24 -16.25 -5.00
CA GLY A 154 -39.16 -15.68 -6.33
C GLY A 154 -40.39 -16.11 -7.14
N ASP A 155 -41.00 -15.16 -7.83
CA ASP A 155 -42.13 -15.40 -8.72
C ASP A 155 -41.86 -16.65 -9.59
N PRO A 156 -42.72 -17.68 -9.56
CA PRO A 156 -42.54 -18.90 -10.33
C PRO A 156 -42.26 -18.63 -11.81
N ALA A 157 -42.89 -17.61 -12.40
CA ALA A 157 -42.68 -17.24 -13.80
C ALA A 157 -41.29 -16.64 -14.06
N THR A 158 -40.65 -16.07 -13.02
CA THR A 158 -39.26 -15.61 -13.08
C THR A 158 -38.29 -16.80 -12.98
N ILE A 159 -38.58 -17.77 -12.11
CA ILE A 159 -37.80 -19.02 -12.01
C ILE A 159 -37.89 -19.80 -13.34
N GLU A 160 -39.07 -19.86 -13.94
CA GLU A 160 -39.30 -20.55 -15.21
C GLU A 160 -38.64 -19.84 -16.39
N ARG A 161 -38.63 -18.49 -16.41
CA ARG A 161 -37.84 -17.72 -17.39
C ARG A 161 -36.35 -17.98 -17.25
N VAL A 162 -35.81 -18.01 -16.03
CA VAL A 162 -34.38 -18.33 -15.81
C VAL A 162 -34.07 -19.77 -16.24
N ARG A 163 -34.95 -20.74 -15.93
CA ARG A 163 -34.80 -22.12 -16.42
C ARG A 163 -34.86 -22.20 -17.94
N ALA A 164 -35.76 -21.47 -18.59
CA ALA A 164 -35.86 -21.42 -20.05
C ALA A 164 -34.60 -20.79 -20.68
N THR A 165 -34.01 -19.75 -20.08
CA THR A 165 -32.75 -19.16 -20.55
C THR A 165 -31.55 -20.10 -20.37
N ILE A 166 -31.54 -20.92 -19.31
CA ILE A 166 -30.50 -21.93 -19.08
C ILE A 166 -30.68 -23.16 -20.00
N ALA A 167 -31.92 -23.54 -20.27
CA ALA A 167 -32.28 -24.68 -21.11
C ALA A 167 -32.31 -24.35 -22.60
N ALA A 168 -32.31 -23.07 -22.97
CA ALA A 168 -32.13 -22.65 -24.35
C ALA A 168 -30.81 -23.27 -24.87
N PRO A 169 -30.86 -24.05 -25.96
CA PRO A 169 -29.67 -24.65 -26.52
C PRO A 169 -28.71 -23.51 -26.83
N LYS A 170 -27.59 -23.47 -26.11
CA LYS A 170 -26.47 -22.59 -26.47
C LYS A 170 -26.16 -22.95 -27.91
N GLU A 171 -26.52 -22.07 -28.85
CA GLU A 171 -26.17 -22.20 -30.26
C GLU A 171 -24.75 -22.74 -30.31
N ASP A 172 -24.59 -23.88 -30.99
CA ASP A 172 -23.35 -24.62 -31.13
C ASP A 172 -22.21 -23.64 -31.28
N SER A 173 -21.59 -23.34 -30.14
CA SER A 173 -20.67 -22.23 -30.01
C SER A 173 -19.47 -22.70 -30.78
N LYS A 174 -19.36 -22.22 -32.03
CA LYS A 174 -18.31 -22.52 -32.99
C LYS A 174 -17.03 -22.67 -32.19
N ARG A 175 -16.58 -23.92 -32.08
CA ARG A 175 -15.41 -24.31 -31.31
C ARG A 175 -14.34 -23.26 -31.62
N PRO A 176 -13.91 -22.44 -30.65
CA PRO A 176 -13.09 -21.27 -30.95
C PRO A 176 -11.88 -21.75 -31.74
N THR A 177 -11.82 -21.40 -33.02
CA THR A 177 -10.72 -21.80 -33.90
C THR A 177 -9.49 -21.11 -33.35
N LEU A 178 -8.65 -21.86 -32.64
CA LEU A 178 -7.42 -21.33 -32.10
C LEU A 178 -6.56 -20.87 -33.30
N PRO A 179 -6.04 -19.63 -33.29
CA PRO A 179 -5.14 -19.17 -34.34
C PRO A 179 -3.91 -20.09 -34.42
N ALA A 180 -3.37 -20.28 -35.62
CA ALA A 180 -2.20 -21.12 -35.83
C ALA A 180 -1.03 -20.65 -34.93
N LEU A 181 -0.35 -21.60 -34.30
CA LEU A 181 0.82 -21.32 -33.47
C LEU A 181 1.91 -20.71 -34.35
N GLN A 182 2.32 -19.47 -34.06
CA GLN A 182 3.46 -18.86 -34.74
C GLN A 182 4.76 -19.30 -34.04
N PRO A 183 5.66 -20.05 -34.71
CA PRO A 183 6.94 -20.44 -34.15
C PRO A 183 7.72 -19.21 -33.67
N GLY A 184 8.21 -19.24 -32.43
CA GLY A 184 8.96 -18.13 -31.83
C GLY A 184 8.13 -17.07 -31.12
N HIS A 185 6.79 -17.05 -31.26
CA HIS A 185 5.94 -16.13 -30.52
C HIS A 185 5.89 -16.51 -29.03
N LYS A 186 6.51 -15.70 -28.18
CA LYS A 186 6.41 -15.80 -26.73
C LYS A 186 5.51 -14.66 -26.24
N VAL A 187 4.31 -15.01 -25.77
CA VAL A 187 3.45 -14.03 -25.09
C VAL A 187 4.21 -13.55 -23.86
N SER A 188 4.46 -12.25 -23.78
CA SER A 188 5.07 -11.68 -22.60
C SER A 188 4.14 -11.94 -21.41
N ALA A 189 4.64 -12.52 -20.33
CA ALA A 189 3.87 -12.64 -19.10
C ALA A 189 3.33 -11.27 -18.64
N LEU A 190 4.03 -10.19 -18.99
CA LEU A 190 3.62 -8.82 -18.71
C LEU A 190 2.45 -8.33 -19.58
N SER A 191 2.10 -9.01 -20.68
CA SER A 191 1.03 -8.59 -21.61
C SER A 191 -0.36 -9.14 -21.28
N MET A 192 -0.60 -9.71 -20.09
CA MET A 192 -1.97 -10.03 -19.69
C MET A 192 -2.82 -8.75 -19.60
N SER A 193 -4.07 -8.83 -20.03
CA SER A 193 -5.00 -7.72 -19.91
C SER A 193 -5.25 -7.35 -18.45
N ILE A 194 -5.48 -6.05 -18.22
CA ILE A 194 -5.94 -5.54 -16.93
C ILE A 194 -7.38 -6.02 -16.73
N PRO A 195 -7.74 -6.58 -15.56
CA PRO A 195 -9.11 -6.99 -15.29
C PRO A 195 -10.09 -5.83 -15.52
N PRO A 196 -11.23 -6.02 -16.21
CA PRO A 196 -12.13 -4.91 -16.55
C PRO A 196 -12.61 -4.10 -15.35
N LYS A 197 -12.80 -4.72 -14.18
CA LYS A 197 -13.09 -4.01 -12.93
C LYS A 197 -11.99 -3.03 -12.49
N VAL A 198 -10.73 -3.38 -12.71
CA VAL A 198 -9.58 -2.50 -12.42
C VAL A 198 -9.51 -1.39 -13.48
N GLU A 199 -9.79 -1.72 -14.74
CA GLU A 199 -9.88 -0.75 -15.82
C GLU A 199 -10.98 0.29 -15.57
N GLU A 200 -12.16 -0.15 -15.12
CA GLU A 200 -13.28 0.71 -14.71
C GLU A 200 -12.90 1.62 -13.52
N ALA A 201 -12.09 1.12 -12.58
CA ALA A 201 -11.59 1.94 -11.49
C ALA A 201 -10.69 3.07 -12.01
N PHE A 202 -9.77 2.79 -12.95
CA PHE A 202 -9.00 3.85 -13.61
C PHE A 202 -9.90 4.84 -14.32
N LYS A 203 -10.86 4.37 -15.13
CA LYS A 203 -11.79 5.21 -15.88
C LYS A 203 -12.61 6.15 -15.01
N ASN A 204 -12.92 5.75 -13.78
CA ASN A 204 -13.70 6.53 -12.83
C ASN A 204 -12.84 7.28 -11.79
N TYR A 205 -11.53 7.37 -12.01
CA TYR A 205 -10.56 7.96 -11.09
C TYR A 205 -10.66 7.40 -9.67
N ARG A 206 -10.99 6.11 -9.54
CA ARG A 206 -11.06 5.41 -8.25
C ARG A 206 -9.69 4.93 -7.81
N TYR A 207 -9.52 4.77 -6.50
CA TYR A 207 -8.29 4.21 -5.94
C TYR A 207 -8.04 2.79 -6.46
N VAL A 208 -6.88 2.58 -7.09
CA VAL A 208 -6.44 1.26 -7.59
C VAL A 208 -5.28 0.76 -6.74
N PRO A 209 -5.46 -0.33 -5.96
CA PRO A 209 -4.37 -0.91 -5.20
C PRO A 209 -3.37 -1.59 -6.15
N TYR A 210 -2.07 -1.32 -5.99
CA TYR A 210 -1.06 -1.86 -6.92
C TYR A 210 -0.92 -3.38 -6.82
N SER A 211 -1.31 -3.96 -5.68
CA SER A 211 -1.43 -5.41 -5.52
C SER A 211 -2.39 -6.04 -6.55
N ALA A 212 -3.41 -5.31 -7.02
CA ALA A 212 -4.36 -5.76 -8.05
C ALA A 212 -3.79 -5.71 -9.48
N LEU A 213 -2.72 -4.94 -9.70
CA LEU A 213 -2.02 -4.84 -10.98
C LEU A 213 -0.89 -5.86 -11.14
N THR A 214 -0.52 -6.55 -10.07
CA THR A 214 0.53 -7.57 -10.10
C THR A 214 0.18 -8.70 -11.06
N HIS A 215 1.21 -9.30 -11.67
CA HIS A 215 1.05 -10.45 -12.57
C HIS A 215 0.19 -11.56 -11.94
N ILE A 216 0.42 -11.84 -10.65
CA ILE A 216 -0.31 -12.86 -9.89
C ILE A 216 -1.79 -12.50 -9.77
N ALA A 217 -2.12 -11.23 -9.47
CA ALA A 217 -3.50 -10.79 -9.36
C ALA A 217 -4.23 -10.84 -10.71
N ARG A 218 -3.59 -10.36 -11.79
CA ARG A 218 -4.15 -10.45 -13.15
C ARG A 218 -4.35 -11.90 -13.59
N SER A 219 -3.39 -12.78 -13.31
CA SER A 219 -3.51 -14.23 -13.58
C SER A 219 -4.68 -14.86 -12.84
N LYS A 220 -4.85 -14.52 -11.56
CA LYS A 220 -5.97 -15.03 -10.75
C LYS A 220 -7.31 -14.55 -11.28
N ALA A 221 -7.42 -13.28 -11.67
CA ALA A 221 -8.63 -12.73 -12.26
C ALA A 221 -8.96 -13.41 -13.59
N TYR A 222 -7.96 -13.62 -14.45
CA TYR A 222 -8.14 -14.33 -15.72
C TYR A 222 -8.60 -15.79 -15.53
N LEU A 223 -7.98 -16.53 -14.61
CA LEU A 223 -8.28 -17.95 -14.38
C LEU A 223 -9.62 -18.19 -13.67
N ARG A 224 -10.06 -17.29 -12.80
CA ARG A 224 -11.33 -17.44 -12.06
C ARG A 224 -12.55 -16.95 -12.85
N GLY A 225 -12.34 -16.29 -13.99
CA GLY A 225 -13.38 -15.49 -14.63
C GLY A 225 -13.71 -14.23 -13.81
N GLU A 226 -14.38 -13.27 -14.44
CA GLU A 226 -14.88 -12.08 -13.77
C GLU A 226 -16.04 -12.42 -12.84
N GLU A 227 -15.76 -13.11 -11.73
CA GLU A 227 -16.71 -13.10 -10.63
C GLU A 227 -16.63 -11.73 -9.97
N SER A 228 -17.50 -10.85 -10.46
CA SER A 228 -17.95 -9.64 -9.79
C SER A 228 -18.30 -10.04 -8.36
N SER A 229 -17.32 -9.90 -7.46
CA SER A 229 -17.49 -10.30 -6.08
C SER A 229 -18.44 -9.27 -5.48
N PHE A 230 -19.73 -9.59 -5.42
CA PHE A 230 -20.69 -8.80 -4.66
C PHE A 230 -20.56 -9.22 -3.19
N VAL A 231 -20.66 -8.26 -2.29
CA VAL A 231 -20.74 -8.50 -0.85
C VAL A 231 -22.11 -8.01 -0.40
N PHE A 232 -22.83 -8.89 0.28
CA PHE A 232 -24.03 -8.48 1.00
C PHE A 232 -23.63 -7.66 2.22
N THR A 233 -23.96 -6.38 2.21
CA THR A 233 -23.89 -5.50 3.38
C THR A 233 -25.30 -5.34 3.95
N THR A 234 -25.42 -4.80 5.16
CA THR A 234 -26.72 -4.49 5.79
C THR A 234 -27.56 -3.51 4.98
N GLU A 235 -26.92 -2.74 4.10
CA GLU A 235 -27.55 -1.76 3.19
C GLU A 235 -27.92 -2.37 1.82
N GLY A 236 -27.61 -3.65 1.58
CA GLY A 236 -27.95 -4.36 0.36
C GLY A 236 -26.76 -5.01 -0.34
N LEU A 237 -26.96 -5.38 -1.60
CA LEU A 237 -25.93 -5.97 -2.43
C LEU A 237 -25.00 -4.88 -2.96
N THR A 238 -23.77 -4.81 -2.47
CA THR A 238 -22.78 -3.84 -2.95
C THR A 238 -21.64 -4.54 -3.68
N ALA A 239 -21.14 -3.92 -4.75
CA ALA A 239 -19.95 -4.42 -5.43
C ALA A 239 -18.76 -4.31 -4.46
N LYS A 240 -18.08 -5.42 -4.19
CA LYS A 240 -16.88 -5.40 -3.34
C LYS A 240 -15.87 -4.45 -3.97
N GLY A 241 -15.25 -3.58 -3.17
CA GLY A 241 -14.12 -2.78 -3.64
C GLY A 241 -12.96 -3.65 -4.15
N LEU A 242 -11.96 -3.04 -4.77
CA LEU A 242 -10.70 -3.72 -5.05
C LEU A 242 -10.03 -4.12 -3.73
N ASP A 243 -9.46 -5.32 -3.67
CA ASP A 243 -8.85 -5.84 -2.45
C ASP A 243 -7.54 -5.09 -2.13
N ARG A 244 -7.43 -4.59 -0.90
CA ARG A 244 -6.29 -3.81 -0.40
C ARG A 244 -5.40 -4.59 0.57
N SER A 245 -5.81 -5.80 0.95
CA SER A 245 -5.26 -6.54 2.10
C SER A 245 -3.75 -6.83 2.02
N ASN A 246 -3.18 -6.83 0.80
CA ASN A 246 -1.79 -7.19 0.56
C ASN A 246 -0.95 -6.05 -0.03
N GLU A 247 -1.45 -4.82 -0.02
CA GLU A 247 -0.76 -3.71 -0.68
C GLU A 247 0.56 -3.32 0.00
N LEU A 248 0.61 -3.35 1.34
CA LEU A 248 1.86 -3.14 2.08
C LEU A 248 2.90 -4.26 1.87
N SER A 249 2.46 -5.44 1.41
CA SER A 249 3.31 -6.61 1.20
C SER A 249 3.78 -6.79 -0.25
N ILE A 250 3.49 -5.83 -1.13
CA ILE A 250 3.94 -5.88 -2.52
C ILE A 250 5.48 -5.80 -2.55
N SER A 251 6.10 -6.68 -3.34
CA SER A 251 7.55 -6.64 -3.53
C SER A 251 7.94 -5.40 -4.33
N THR A 252 9.16 -4.89 -4.16
CA THR A 252 9.65 -3.74 -4.94
C THR A 252 9.58 -4.00 -6.45
N VAL A 253 9.90 -5.22 -6.89
CA VAL A 253 9.84 -5.60 -8.32
C VAL A 253 8.41 -5.58 -8.84
N ASP A 254 7.47 -6.18 -8.10
CA ASP A 254 6.05 -6.17 -8.48
C ASP A 254 5.47 -4.76 -8.46
N TRP A 255 5.89 -3.93 -7.50
CA TRP A 255 5.47 -2.54 -7.40
C TRP A 255 5.94 -1.72 -8.60
N ILE A 256 7.20 -1.86 -9.04
CA ILE A 256 7.70 -1.15 -10.24
C ILE A 256 6.91 -1.55 -11.49
N ALA A 257 6.59 -2.83 -11.65
CA ALA A 257 5.79 -3.28 -12.79
C ALA A 257 4.35 -2.75 -12.73
N ALA A 258 3.74 -2.77 -11.53
CA ALA A 258 2.41 -2.23 -11.29
C ALA A 258 2.36 -0.70 -11.49
N SER A 259 3.40 0.02 -11.07
CA SER A 259 3.49 1.48 -11.15
C SER A 259 3.51 1.94 -12.61
N ARG A 260 4.30 1.30 -13.46
CA ARG A 260 4.32 1.56 -14.92
C ARG A 260 2.97 1.29 -15.56
N THR A 261 2.32 0.19 -15.18
CA THR A 261 0.97 -0.12 -15.66
C THR A 261 -0.02 0.98 -15.24
N ALA A 262 0.08 1.49 -14.02
CA ALA A 262 -0.76 2.58 -13.53
C ALA A 262 -0.47 3.91 -14.24
N GLU A 263 0.79 4.24 -14.54
CA GLU A 263 1.19 5.40 -15.34
C GLU A 263 0.58 5.35 -16.74
N GLU A 264 0.70 4.21 -17.44
CA GLU A 264 0.14 4.00 -18.77
C GLU A 264 -1.39 4.16 -18.77
N ARG A 265 -2.09 3.59 -17.79
CA ARG A 265 -3.54 3.73 -17.68
C ARG A 265 -3.97 5.14 -17.31
N THR A 266 -3.21 5.81 -16.44
CA THR A 266 -3.47 7.21 -16.09
C THR A 266 -3.28 8.11 -17.30
N LEU A 267 -2.23 7.88 -18.09
CA LEU A 267 -1.99 8.58 -19.35
C LEU A 267 -3.16 8.40 -20.32
N PHE A 268 -3.65 7.16 -20.46
CA PHE A 268 -4.74 6.83 -21.37
C PHE A 268 -6.08 7.50 -20.98
N TYR A 269 -6.46 7.48 -19.70
CA TYR A 269 -7.77 8.00 -19.26
C TYR A 269 -7.76 9.47 -18.84
N TRP A 270 -6.64 9.98 -18.34
CA TRP A 270 -6.58 11.27 -17.64
C TRP A 270 -5.53 12.23 -18.18
N GLY A 271 -4.83 11.84 -19.24
CA GLY A 271 -3.90 12.70 -19.96
C GLY A 271 -2.50 12.78 -19.34
N VAL A 272 -1.65 13.52 -20.04
CA VAL A 272 -0.20 13.55 -19.81
C VAL A 272 0.20 14.19 -18.48
N GLU A 273 -0.51 15.23 -18.05
CA GLU A 273 -0.16 15.97 -16.82
C GLU A 273 -0.28 15.09 -15.57
N ARG A 274 -1.41 14.38 -15.43
CA ARG A 274 -1.63 13.46 -14.29
C ARG A 274 -0.70 12.26 -14.36
N ALA A 275 -0.43 11.73 -15.54
CA ALA A 275 0.53 10.64 -15.72
C ALA A 275 1.96 11.06 -15.30
N ASN A 276 2.39 12.26 -15.70
CA ASN A 276 3.69 12.81 -15.30
C ASN A 276 3.78 13.04 -13.79
N ALA A 277 2.73 13.58 -13.16
CA ALA A 277 2.69 13.76 -11.72
C ALA A 277 2.78 12.42 -10.98
N LEU A 278 2.08 11.39 -11.46
CA LEU A 278 2.15 10.04 -10.92
C LEU A 278 3.53 9.39 -11.13
N SER A 279 4.15 9.59 -12.28
CA SER A 279 5.51 9.08 -12.56
C SER A 279 6.55 9.74 -11.65
N SER A 280 6.46 11.07 -11.44
CA SER A 280 7.31 11.80 -10.48
C SER A 280 7.11 11.28 -9.05
N HIS A 281 5.87 11.05 -8.62
CA HIS A 281 5.58 10.41 -7.33
C HIS A 281 6.25 9.05 -7.20
N HIS A 282 6.23 8.23 -8.26
CA HIS A 282 6.89 6.92 -8.21
C HIS A 282 8.40 7.04 -8.03
N GLN A 283 9.05 8.05 -8.61
CA GLN A 283 10.47 8.31 -8.33
C GLN A 283 10.70 8.68 -6.86
N VAL A 284 9.85 9.54 -6.29
CA VAL A 284 9.90 9.89 -4.86
C VAL A 284 9.75 8.64 -3.98
N VAL A 285 8.81 7.74 -4.29
CA VAL A 285 8.63 6.48 -3.54
C VAL A 285 9.88 5.60 -3.61
N LEU A 286 10.51 5.49 -4.78
CA LEU A 286 11.77 4.74 -4.94
C LEU A 286 12.90 5.38 -4.14
N ASP A 287 13.01 6.70 -4.12
CA ASP A 287 14.01 7.43 -3.33
C ASP A 287 13.80 7.28 -1.82
N ILE A 288 12.54 7.31 -1.36
CA ILE A 288 12.19 6.96 0.03
C ILE A 288 12.61 5.51 0.32
N GLY A 289 12.34 4.58 -0.58
CA GLY A 289 12.74 3.18 -0.43
C GLY A 289 14.25 2.96 -0.33
N ARG A 290 15.06 3.84 -0.94
CA ARG A 290 16.53 3.83 -0.87
C ARG A 290 17.08 4.45 0.41
N THR A 291 16.43 5.52 0.89
CA THR A 291 16.90 6.33 2.05
C THR A 291 16.31 5.87 3.37
N HIS A 292 15.16 5.20 3.34
CA HIS A 292 14.43 4.67 4.49
C HIS A 292 14.22 3.16 4.30
N SER A 293 13.14 2.61 4.84
CA SER A 293 12.72 1.23 4.55
C SER A 293 11.65 1.19 3.46
N TRP A 294 11.60 0.09 2.71
CA TRP A 294 10.54 -0.16 1.73
C TRP A 294 9.14 -0.07 2.35
N LEU A 295 8.98 -0.49 3.61
CA LEU A 295 7.71 -0.40 4.31
C LEU A 295 7.26 1.06 4.53
N VAL A 296 8.19 1.95 4.88
CA VAL A 296 7.91 3.40 4.98
C VAL A 296 7.51 3.97 3.61
N ALA A 297 8.23 3.57 2.55
CA ALA A 297 7.90 3.97 1.18
C ALA A 297 6.48 3.53 0.76
N MET A 298 6.09 2.29 1.11
CA MET A 298 4.75 1.79 0.80
C MET A 298 3.64 2.50 1.59
N HIS A 299 3.88 2.83 2.87
CA HIS A 299 2.93 3.63 3.64
C HIS A 299 2.76 5.03 3.06
N TYR A 300 3.86 5.66 2.66
CA TYR A 300 3.85 6.96 1.98
C TYR A 300 3.08 6.89 0.66
N ASP A 301 3.40 5.92 -0.19
CA ASP A 301 2.76 5.71 -1.49
C ASP A 301 1.24 5.54 -1.36
N ILE A 302 0.79 4.63 -0.49
CA ILE A 302 -0.63 4.37 -0.27
C ILE A 302 -1.33 5.65 0.20
N GLN A 303 -0.76 6.33 1.19
CA GLN A 303 -1.35 7.55 1.75
C GLN A 303 -1.48 8.66 0.70
N GLN A 304 -0.44 8.91 -0.10
CA GLN A 304 -0.46 9.95 -1.12
C GLN A 304 -1.46 9.62 -2.24
N ARG A 305 -1.51 8.37 -2.71
CA ARG A 305 -2.49 7.95 -3.73
C ARG A 305 -3.94 7.99 -3.21
N GLU A 306 -4.17 7.71 -1.92
CA GLU A 306 -5.50 7.89 -1.30
C GLU A 306 -5.92 9.36 -1.25
N LEU A 307 -5.00 10.26 -0.90
CA LEU A 307 -5.27 11.70 -0.89
C LEU A 307 -5.56 12.21 -2.31
N ALA A 308 -4.80 11.76 -3.31
CA ALA A 308 -5.06 12.11 -4.70
C ALA A 308 -6.41 11.60 -5.23
N HIS A 309 -6.84 10.43 -4.76
CA HIS A 309 -8.18 9.92 -5.05
C HIS A 309 -9.28 10.75 -4.38
N ALA A 310 -9.08 11.16 -3.13
CA ALA A 310 -10.06 11.94 -2.37
C ALA A 310 -10.14 13.41 -2.83
N ASN A 311 -9.05 13.96 -3.34
CA ASN A 311 -8.94 15.34 -3.80
C ASN A 311 -8.26 15.41 -5.17
N TYR A 312 -9.03 15.76 -6.20
CA TYR A 312 -8.56 15.84 -7.59
C TYR A 312 -7.47 16.88 -7.81
N ASP A 313 -7.35 17.88 -6.93
CA ASP A 313 -6.37 18.97 -7.00
C ASP A 313 -5.08 18.64 -6.22
N HIS A 314 -5.01 17.48 -5.56
CA HIS A 314 -3.83 17.05 -4.83
C HIS A 314 -2.68 16.75 -5.79
N ASN A 315 -1.59 17.51 -5.68
CA ASN A 315 -0.41 17.35 -6.53
C ASN A 315 0.52 16.25 -5.99
N LEU A 316 0.66 15.17 -6.77
CA LEU A 316 1.54 14.04 -6.45
C LEU A 316 3.01 14.25 -6.83
N ALA A 317 3.35 15.26 -7.63
CA ALA A 317 4.67 15.35 -8.26
C ALA A 317 5.83 15.60 -7.28
N GLY A 318 5.55 16.06 -6.05
CA GLY A 318 6.55 16.46 -5.07
C GLY A 318 6.65 15.53 -3.85
N LEU A 319 7.74 15.66 -3.11
CA LEU A 319 7.88 15.04 -1.79
C LEU A 319 7.09 15.83 -0.75
N ASP A 320 6.10 15.19 -0.15
CA ASP A 320 5.39 15.69 1.03
C ASP A 320 6.11 15.23 2.30
N VAL A 321 6.94 16.13 2.86
CA VAL A 321 7.74 15.85 4.06
C VAL A 321 6.87 15.53 5.28
N ALA A 322 5.68 16.12 5.39
CA ALA A 322 4.76 15.85 6.49
C ALA A 322 4.22 14.42 6.40
N ALA A 323 3.80 13.99 5.21
CA ALA A 323 3.36 12.61 4.98
C ALA A 323 4.47 11.58 5.16
N LEU A 324 5.70 11.90 4.75
CA LEU A 324 6.87 11.03 5.00
C LEU A 324 7.10 10.86 6.51
N THR A 325 7.05 11.95 7.28
CA THR A 325 7.21 11.92 8.74
C THR A 325 6.13 11.07 9.40
N MET A 326 4.86 11.23 9.00
CA MET A 326 3.76 10.41 9.50
C MET A 326 3.95 8.93 9.16
N SER A 327 4.41 8.62 7.95
CA SER A 327 4.67 7.24 7.50
C SER A 327 5.79 6.59 8.30
N ASN A 328 6.87 7.32 8.57
CA ASN A 328 7.97 6.85 9.39
C ASN A 328 7.53 6.53 10.83
N ASN A 329 6.74 7.44 11.43
CA ASN A 329 6.21 7.24 12.79
C ASN A 329 5.24 6.04 12.85
N LYS A 330 4.41 5.83 11.83
CA LYS A 330 3.52 4.65 11.75
C LYS A 330 4.31 3.35 11.79
N VAL A 331 5.42 3.26 11.06
CA VAL A 331 6.27 2.06 11.04
C VAL A 331 7.01 1.89 12.37
N ALA A 332 7.52 2.97 12.96
CA ALA A 332 8.19 2.93 14.27
C ALA A 332 7.24 2.50 15.41
N HIS A 333 5.96 2.88 15.32
CA HIS A 333 4.93 2.51 16.29
C HIS A 333 4.16 1.25 15.94
N GLN A 334 4.41 0.63 14.78
CA GLN A 334 3.78 -0.64 14.47
C GLN A 334 4.36 -1.66 15.44
N PRO A 335 3.59 -2.13 16.45
CA PRO A 335 4.08 -3.20 17.30
C PRO A 335 4.41 -4.33 16.34
N SER A 336 5.60 -4.93 16.45
CA SER A 336 5.99 -6.05 15.61
C SER A 336 4.89 -7.11 15.73
N GLN A 337 3.91 -7.05 14.83
CA GLN A 337 2.84 -8.01 14.72
C GLN A 337 3.55 -9.22 14.14
N THR A 338 4.19 -9.96 15.02
CA THR A 338 4.53 -11.35 14.75
C THR A 338 3.21 -11.97 14.37
N GLN A 339 3.04 -12.24 13.08
CA GLN A 339 1.83 -12.81 12.53
C GLN A 339 1.47 -14.00 13.41
N ALA A 340 0.46 -13.85 14.26
CA ALA A 340 0.00 -14.94 15.09
C ALA A 340 -0.33 -16.06 14.10
N PRO A 341 0.23 -17.27 14.27
CA PRO A 341 -0.02 -18.36 13.34
C PRO A 341 -1.53 -18.57 13.28
N VAL A 342 -2.14 -18.19 12.16
CA VAL A 342 -3.58 -18.35 11.95
C VAL A 342 -3.87 -19.83 12.11
N PRO A 343 -4.68 -20.26 13.10
CA PRO A 343 -5.01 -21.66 13.26
C PRO A 343 -5.75 -22.09 11.99
N SER A 344 -5.09 -22.91 11.19
CA SER A 344 -5.63 -23.48 9.96
C SER A 344 -6.68 -24.55 10.30
N ASN A 345 -7.80 -24.13 10.88
CA ASN A 345 -8.96 -24.98 11.16
C ASN A 345 -9.84 -25.10 9.91
N LYS A 346 -9.32 -25.72 8.85
CA LYS A 346 -10.14 -26.36 7.82
C LYS A 346 -9.46 -27.66 7.40
N ARG A 347 -9.99 -28.78 7.89
CA ARG A 347 -9.78 -30.10 7.27
C ARG A 347 -10.20 -29.98 5.80
N PRO A 348 -9.33 -30.28 4.82
CA PRO A 348 -9.79 -30.61 3.49
C PRO A 348 -10.52 -31.95 3.57
N ALA A 349 -11.73 -32.01 3.01
CA ALA A 349 -12.32 -33.28 2.60
C ALA A 349 -11.41 -33.92 1.52
N PRO A 350 -11.35 -35.26 1.42
CA PRO A 350 -10.52 -35.93 0.44
C PRO A 350 -11.13 -35.71 -0.94
N ASN A 351 -10.52 -34.83 -1.75
CA ASN A 351 -10.78 -34.75 -3.17
C ASN A 351 -9.44 -34.90 -3.89
N ASP A 352 -9.33 -36.00 -4.62
CA ASP A 352 -8.19 -36.40 -5.45
C ASP A 352 -8.09 -35.54 -6.72
N PHE A 353 -7.74 -34.25 -6.62
CA PHE A 353 -7.32 -33.49 -7.80
C PHE A 353 -6.22 -32.46 -7.49
N ALA A 354 -5.12 -32.62 -8.24
CA ALA A 354 -4.04 -31.69 -8.58
C ALA A 354 -3.44 -30.77 -7.48
N ALA A 355 -2.15 -31.01 -7.22
CA ALA A 355 -1.32 -30.33 -6.23
C ALA A 355 -1.33 -28.78 -6.32
N ALA A 356 -1.87 -28.14 -5.29
CA ALA A 356 -1.71 -26.71 -5.03
C ALA A 356 -0.26 -26.37 -4.60
N PRO A 357 0.23 -25.14 -4.88
CA PRO A 357 1.61 -24.75 -4.61
C PRO A 357 1.91 -24.78 -3.11
N ARG A 358 2.92 -25.58 -2.74
CA ARG A 358 3.39 -25.78 -1.37
C ARG A 358 3.79 -24.44 -0.75
N LYS A 359 3.27 -24.16 0.46
CA LYS A 359 3.68 -23.04 1.31
C LYS A 359 5.22 -23.00 1.36
N LYS A 360 5.82 -21.83 1.10
CA LYS A 360 7.27 -21.61 1.19
C LYS A 360 7.78 -22.19 2.53
N PRO A 361 8.84 -23.01 2.53
CA PRO A 361 9.39 -23.57 3.76
C PRO A 361 9.80 -22.41 4.67
N HIS A 362 9.22 -22.38 5.88
CA HIS A 362 9.56 -21.39 6.89
C HIS A 362 11.05 -21.55 7.22
N THR A 363 11.85 -20.56 6.86
CA THR A 363 13.29 -20.70 6.56
C THR A 363 14.21 -21.01 7.73
N GLN A 364 13.73 -21.25 8.95
CA GLN A 364 14.56 -21.76 10.05
C GLN A 364 13.67 -22.10 11.24
N SER A 365 13.02 -23.26 11.22
CA SER A 365 12.41 -23.80 12.43
C SER A 365 13.51 -24.36 13.34
N CYS A 366 13.89 -23.61 14.38
CA CYS A 366 14.70 -24.13 15.47
C CYS A 366 13.83 -24.96 16.41
N CYS A 367 14.37 -26.05 16.94
CA CYS A 367 13.74 -26.85 17.96
C CYS A 367 13.77 -26.09 19.29
N PHE A 368 12.60 -25.76 19.84
CA PHE A 368 12.52 -25.09 21.15
C PHE A 368 12.92 -25.98 22.33
N ARG A 369 13.15 -27.27 22.10
CA ARG A 369 13.58 -28.21 23.14
C ARG A 369 15.09 -28.23 23.32
N CYS A 370 15.87 -28.22 22.23
CA CYS A 370 17.33 -28.28 22.30
C CYS A 370 18.05 -27.05 21.72
N GLY A 371 17.38 -26.23 20.92
CA GLY A 371 17.97 -25.10 20.20
C GLY A 371 18.53 -25.43 18.82
N GLY A 372 18.64 -26.70 18.44
CA GLY A 372 19.13 -27.13 17.12
C GLY A 372 18.13 -26.88 15.99
N SER A 373 18.59 -26.92 14.74
CA SER A 373 17.76 -26.71 13.55
C SER A 373 17.16 -28.03 13.00
N ASN A 374 16.25 -27.90 12.05
CA ASN A 374 15.73 -29.00 11.21
C ASN A 374 14.88 -30.08 11.90
N HIS A 375 14.35 -29.83 13.09
CA HIS A 375 13.40 -30.74 13.74
C HIS A 375 12.47 -30.01 14.71
N LEU A 376 11.33 -30.65 15.02
CA LEU A 376 10.35 -30.14 15.97
C LEU A 376 10.58 -30.74 17.37
N PRO A 377 10.08 -30.10 18.45
CA PRO A 377 10.30 -30.55 19.82
C PRO A 377 9.95 -32.02 20.10
N GLY A 378 8.90 -32.52 19.45
CA GLY A 378 8.40 -33.89 19.62
C GLY A 378 9.28 -34.96 18.98
N ASP A 379 10.09 -34.57 18.00
CA ASP A 379 11.01 -35.46 17.28
C ASP A 379 12.46 -35.26 17.77
N CYS A 380 12.65 -34.45 18.82
CA CYS A 380 13.95 -34.14 19.40
C CYS A 380 14.42 -35.27 20.33
N SER A 381 15.60 -35.82 20.06
CA SER A 381 16.27 -36.85 20.89
C SER A 381 17.33 -36.29 21.84
N ALA A 382 17.58 -34.97 21.82
CA ALA A 382 18.61 -34.36 22.66
C ALA A 382 18.24 -34.44 24.14
N GLN A 383 19.24 -34.72 24.99
CA GLN A 383 19.09 -34.73 26.45
C GLN A 383 19.39 -33.36 27.07
N PHE A 384 20.22 -32.55 26.40
CA PHE A 384 20.61 -31.22 26.83
C PHE A 384 20.29 -30.16 25.77
N THR A 385 20.01 -28.95 26.24
CA THR A 385 19.87 -27.76 25.42
C THR A 385 21.24 -27.28 24.96
N ALA A 386 21.28 -26.43 23.93
CA ALA A 386 22.50 -25.76 23.49
C ALA A 386 23.15 -24.88 24.60
N ALA A 387 22.39 -24.52 25.65
CA ALA A 387 22.91 -23.84 26.84
C ALA A 387 23.41 -24.80 27.94
N GLY A 388 23.48 -26.11 27.67
CA GLY A 388 23.92 -27.13 28.64
C GLY A 388 22.91 -27.50 29.72
N LYS A 389 21.66 -27.05 29.61
CA LYS A 389 20.60 -27.37 30.58
C LYS A 389 19.86 -28.66 30.18
N PRO A 390 19.24 -29.41 31.10
CA PRO A 390 18.34 -30.50 30.73
C PRO A 390 17.21 -29.98 29.83
N VAL A 391 16.87 -30.74 28.78
CA VAL A 391 15.76 -30.35 27.90
C VAL A 391 14.41 -30.40 28.62
N ALA A 392 13.51 -29.49 28.25
CA ALA A 392 12.11 -29.56 28.71
C ALA A 392 11.45 -30.87 28.27
N VAL A 393 10.56 -31.41 29.11
CA VAL A 393 9.86 -32.68 28.86
C VAL A 393 8.67 -32.43 27.94
N ILE A 394 8.33 -33.40 27.08
CA ILE A 394 7.10 -33.33 26.28
C ILE A 394 5.91 -33.54 27.21
N ALA A 395 4.96 -32.59 27.19
CA ALA A 395 3.80 -32.62 28.05
C ALA A 395 2.91 -33.83 27.71
N SER A 396 2.80 -34.81 28.63
CA SER A 396 2.05 -36.06 28.43
C SER A 396 0.53 -35.85 28.29
N ASN A 397 0.00 -34.75 28.83
CA ASN A 397 -1.42 -34.40 28.81
C ASN A 397 -1.82 -33.40 27.71
N ALA A 398 -0.88 -33.00 26.84
CA ALA A 398 -1.17 -32.02 25.80
C ALA A 398 -1.75 -32.68 24.54
N LYS A 399 -2.66 -31.96 23.86
CA LYS A 399 -3.20 -32.39 22.56
C LYS A 399 -2.15 -32.46 21.44
N SER A 400 -0.98 -31.85 21.64
CA SER A 400 0.10 -31.76 20.65
C SER A 400 1.36 -32.44 21.16
N LYS A 401 1.96 -33.30 20.33
CA LYS A 401 3.28 -33.93 20.58
C LYS A 401 4.45 -32.93 20.66
N HIS A 402 4.20 -31.66 20.38
CA HIS A 402 5.20 -30.59 20.39
C HIS A 402 5.08 -29.67 21.62
N ALA A 403 4.11 -29.92 22.50
CA ALA A 403 3.96 -29.15 23.72
C ALA A 403 5.06 -29.52 24.74
N LEU A 404 5.71 -28.50 25.29
CA LEU A 404 6.75 -28.65 26.31
C LEU A 404 6.20 -28.28 27.68
N ALA A 405 6.60 -29.02 28.70
CA ALA A 405 6.34 -28.74 30.11
C ALA A 405 7.64 -28.40 30.85
N SER A 406 7.57 -27.44 31.77
CA SER A 406 8.65 -27.17 32.72
C SER A 406 8.76 -28.29 33.75
N ALA A 407 9.82 -28.25 34.58
CA ALA A 407 9.98 -29.18 35.70
C ALA A 407 8.80 -29.15 36.68
N ASP A 408 8.14 -27.99 36.80
CA ASP A 408 6.94 -27.80 37.64
C ASP A 408 5.63 -28.30 36.98
N GLY A 409 5.72 -28.90 35.80
CA GLY A 409 4.56 -29.41 35.04
C GLY A 409 3.76 -28.33 34.29
N ARG A 410 4.17 -27.05 34.34
CA ARG A 410 3.51 -25.97 33.60
C ARG A 410 3.89 -25.98 32.13
N HIS A 411 2.92 -25.76 31.23
CA HIS A 411 3.20 -25.72 29.79
C HIS A 411 3.91 -24.43 29.42
N TYR A 412 4.90 -24.51 28.54
CA TYR A 412 5.53 -23.32 27.94
C TYR A 412 4.56 -22.63 26.98
N CYS A 413 4.52 -21.29 27.01
CA CYS A 413 3.73 -20.53 26.06
C CYS A 413 4.44 -20.51 24.69
N PHE A 414 3.87 -21.18 23.69
CA PHE A 414 4.49 -21.29 22.37
C PHE A 414 4.68 -19.92 21.68
N ASN A 415 3.69 -19.03 21.75
CA ASN A 415 3.79 -17.68 21.17
C ASN A 415 4.96 -16.92 21.80
N TRP A 416 5.01 -16.88 23.14
CA TRP A 416 6.11 -16.25 23.85
C TRP A 416 7.46 -16.92 23.55
N ALA A 417 7.51 -18.25 23.53
CA ALA A 417 8.72 -18.98 23.21
C ALA A 417 9.21 -18.65 21.79
N SER A 418 8.32 -18.45 20.82
CA SER A 418 8.72 -18.15 19.44
C SER A 418 9.24 -16.72 19.25
N SER A 419 8.61 -15.73 19.86
CA SER A 419 8.79 -14.32 19.53
C SER A 419 9.14 -13.40 20.70
N SER A 420 9.28 -13.97 21.91
CA SER A 420 9.40 -13.21 23.16
C SER A 420 8.17 -12.34 23.46
N ASN A 421 7.06 -12.54 22.74
CA ASN A 421 5.83 -11.75 22.88
C ASN A 421 4.60 -12.66 23.01
N CYS A 422 3.71 -12.30 23.92
CA CYS A 422 2.46 -13.01 24.16
C CYS A 422 1.33 -12.01 24.30
N SER A 423 0.27 -12.17 23.49
CA SER A 423 -0.92 -11.31 23.54
C SER A 423 -1.62 -11.29 24.89
N PHE A 424 -1.42 -12.34 25.71
CA PHE A 424 -1.99 -12.43 27.06
C PHE A 424 -1.08 -11.83 28.14
N GLY A 425 0.14 -11.40 27.81
CA GLY A 425 1.07 -10.79 28.77
C GLY A 425 1.24 -11.60 30.06
N GLY A 426 1.20 -10.92 31.21
CA GLY A 426 1.26 -11.57 32.53
C GLY A 426 0.04 -12.42 32.90
N ALA A 427 -1.08 -12.28 32.19
CA ALA A 427 -2.29 -13.09 32.41
C ALA A 427 -2.22 -14.45 31.69
N CYS A 428 -1.14 -14.75 30.95
CA CYS A 428 -0.98 -16.04 30.32
C CYS A 428 -0.84 -17.15 31.37
N LYS A 429 -1.66 -18.19 31.27
CA LYS A 429 -1.58 -19.36 32.16
C LYS A 429 -0.29 -20.17 31.96
N ASN A 430 0.27 -20.09 30.75
CA ASN A 430 1.48 -20.80 30.35
C ASN A 430 2.74 -20.05 30.80
N LEU A 431 3.85 -20.77 30.93
CA LEU A 431 5.12 -20.22 31.41
C LEU A 431 5.81 -19.37 30.33
N HIS A 432 6.28 -18.18 30.73
CA HIS A 432 7.06 -17.24 29.92
C HIS A 432 8.54 -17.27 30.34
N THR A 433 9.21 -18.40 30.10
CA THR A 433 10.65 -18.56 30.28
C THR A 433 11.24 -19.29 29.07
N CYS A 434 12.49 -18.97 28.73
CA CYS A 434 13.20 -19.60 27.62
C CYS A 434 13.43 -21.07 27.95
N SER A 435 12.89 -21.98 27.16
CA SER A 435 13.09 -23.42 27.37
C SER A 435 14.53 -23.89 27.11
N ILE A 436 15.38 -23.05 26.52
CA ILE A 436 16.78 -23.35 26.21
C ILE A 436 17.70 -22.93 27.35
N CYS A 437 17.65 -21.66 27.76
CA CYS A 437 18.54 -21.08 28.78
C CYS A 437 17.84 -20.73 30.10
N GLY A 438 16.52 -20.79 30.20
CA GLY A 438 15.74 -20.48 31.41
C GLY A 438 15.43 -19.00 31.67
N ASP A 439 15.95 -18.08 30.86
CA ASP A 439 15.74 -16.62 31.02
C ASP A 439 14.29 -16.20 30.76
N THR A 440 13.79 -15.20 31.50
CA THR A 440 12.45 -14.60 31.34
C THR A 440 12.42 -13.42 30.38
N LEU A 441 13.57 -12.94 29.90
CA LEU A 441 13.65 -11.75 29.03
C LEU A 441 13.37 -12.06 27.55
N HIS A 442 13.53 -13.32 27.13
CA HIS A 442 13.39 -13.72 25.73
C HIS A 442 12.85 -15.15 25.56
N GLY A 443 12.12 -15.37 24.48
CA GLY A 443 11.63 -16.68 24.06
C GLY A 443 12.73 -17.61 23.55
N ALA A 444 12.44 -18.91 23.53
CA ALA A 444 13.31 -19.91 22.92
C ALA A 444 13.77 -19.50 21.52
N GLY A 445 12.88 -19.03 20.64
CA GLY A 445 13.06 -18.47 19.28
C GLY A 445 13.91 -17.19 19.18
N THR A 446 14.03 -16.50 20.32
CA THR A 446 14.91 -15.40 20.72
C THR A 446 16.36 -15.68 21.12
N CYS A 447 16.56 -16.85 21.74
CA CYS A 447 17.74 -17.19 22.52
C CYS A 447 19.07 -17.15 21.75
N LYS A 448 20.04 -16.41 22.31
CA LYS A 448 21.42 -16.29 21.82
C LYS A 448 22.26 -17.53 22.07
N SER A 449 21.88 -18.37 23.03
CA SER A 449 22.56 -19.64 23.31
C SER A 449 22.20 -20.75 22.32
N ARG A 450 21.55 -20.41 21.19
CA ARG A 450 21.35 -21.36 20.10
C ARG A 450 22.60 -21.45 19.24
N LEU A 451 22.86 -22.65 18.76
CA LEU A 451 23.94 -22.96 17.82
C LEU A 451 23.58 -22.53 16.40
#